data_AF-A0A2W5BAS4-F1
#
_entry.id   AF-A0A2W5BAS4-F1
#
_cell.length_a   1.000
_cell.length_b   1.000
_cell.length_c   1.000
_cell.angle_alpha   90.00
_cell.angle_beta   90.00
_cell.angle_gamma   90.00
#
_symmetry.space_group_name_H-M   'P 1'
#
loop_
_entity.id
_entity.type
_entity.pdbx_description
1 polymer ?
#
loop_
_entity_poly.entity_id
_entity_poly.type
_entity_poly.pdbx_seq_one_letter_code
_entity_poly.pdbx_strand_id
1 'polypeptide(L)'
;NRGIDATVIRLDGAVEISIRLGVADAIADVVSTGRTLRTQGLEPFGEPLCVSEAVMIGRKGAEMDEAKQVLLKRMEGILHAQNYVMLDYNVSRDVLDEVAAITPGLSAPTVSPLANEGWVAVRAMVPRKQANALMDSLSALGAEAILATDIRIARI
;
A
#
# COMPACT_ATOMS: atom_id res chain seq x y z
N ASN A 1 -23.33 18.98 4.08
CA ASN A 1 -24.27 19.94 4.70
C ASN A 1 -24.93 19.23 5.88
N ARG A 2 -24.71 19.68 7.13
CA ARG A 2 -25.19 19.01 8.36
C ARG A 2 -26.30 19.79 9.08
N GLY A 3 -26.82 20.86 8.48
CA GLY A 3 -27.87 21.70 9.10
C GLY A 3 -27.40 22.50 10.32
N ILE A 4 -26.09 22.76 10.43
CA ILE A 4 -25.49 23.55 11.51
C ILE A 4 -25.19 24.94 10.95
N ASP A 5 -25.68 25.98 11.63
CA ASP A 5 -25.31 27.37 11.37
C ASP A 5 -24.09 27.73 12.23
N ALA A 6 -23.04 28.25 11.60
CA ALA A 6 -21.77 28.57 12.25
C ALA A 6 -20.99 29.62 11.48
N THR A 7 -20.21 30.44 12.20
CA THR A 7 -19.31 31.43 11.60
C THR A 7 -17.96 30.78 11.28
N VAL A 8 -17.57 30.77 10.01
CA VAL A 8 -16.26 30.25 9.58
C VAL A 8 -15.24 31.38 9.55
N ILE A 9 -14.20 31.25 10.38
CA ILE A 9 -13.06 32.18 10.43
C ILE A 9 -11.89 31.57 9.66
N ARG A 10 -11.40 32.28 8.63
CA ARG A 10 -10.26 31.81 7.83
C ARG A 10 -8.94 32.23 8.48
N LEU A 11 -8.04 31.27 8.67
CA LEU A 11 -6.69 31.45 9.19
C LEU A 11 -5.68 30.78 8.25
N ASP A 12 -4.47 31.31 8.16
CA ASP A 12 -3.42 30.81 7.25
C ASP A 12 -2.59 29.66 7.83
N GLY A 13 -2.70 29.39 9.13
CA GLY A 13 -1.99 28.29 9.80
C GLY A 13 -2.06 28.37 11.33
N ALA A 14 -1.47 27.37 12.00
CA ALA A 14 -1.46 27.25 13.47
C ALA A 14 -2.85 27.40 14.09
N VAL A 15 -3.85 26.75 13.49
CA VAL A 15 -5.26 26.92 13.87
C VAL A 15 -5.53 26.46 15.30
N GLU A 16 -4.72 25.57 15.86
CA GLU A 16 -4.89 25.03 17.21
C GLU A 16 -4.75 26.10 18.30
N ILE A 17 -3.94 27.14 18.07
CA ILE A 17 -3.77 28.24 19.04
C ILE A 17 -5.01 29.16 19.11
N SER A 18 -5.86 29.14 18.07
CA SER A 18 -7.05 29.99 17.98
C SER A 18 -8.04 29.74 19.12
N ILE A 19 -8.13 28.48 19.58
CA ILE A 19 -8.95 28.09 20.75
C ILE A 19 -8.44 28.79 22.00
N ARG A 20 -7.13 28.71 22.25
CA ARG A 20 -6.52 29.29 23.46
C ARG A 20 -6.60 30.82 23.48
N LEU A 21 -6.55 31.45 22.31
CA LEU A 21 -6.65 32.91 22.17
C LEU A 21 -8.09 33.42 22.16
N GLY A 22 -9.10 32.54 22.24
CA GLY A 22 -10.51 32.93 22.21
C GLY A 22 -10.98 33.45 20.85
N VAL A 23 -10.28 33.08 19.77
CA VAL A 23 -10.65 33.46 18.39
C VAL A 23 -11.74 32.54 17.85
N ALA A 24 -11.76 31.27 18.26
CA ALA A 24 -12.74 30.27 17.83
C ALA A 24 -13.07 29.29 18.96
N ASP A 25 -14.26 28.68 18.90
CA ASP A 25 -14.71 27.64 19.85
C ASP A 25 -14.30 26.22 19.42
N ALA A 26 -14.13 26.01 18.11
CA ALA A 26 -13.73 24.75 17.50
C ALA A 26 -12.89 25.01 16.24
N ILE A 27 -12.10 24.01 15.85
CA ILE A 27 -11.29 24.05 14.62
C ILE A 27 -11.63 22.88 13.70
N ALA A 28 -11.34 23.05 12.41
CA ALA A 28 -11.30 21.98 11.42
C ALA A 28 -9.92 21.98 10.78
N ASP A 29 -9.16 20.89 10.95
CA ASP A 29 -7.79 20.76 10.44
C ASP A 29 -7.52 19.33 9.96
N VAL A 30 -6.43 19.15 9.22
CA VAL A 30 -5.95 17.84 8.76
C VAL A 30 -5.40 17.05 9.94
N VAL A 31 -5.93 15.84 10.15
CA VAL A 31 -5.50 14.95 11.23
C VAL A 31 -5.00 13.63 10.64
N SER A 32 -3.76 13.25 10.98
CA SER A 32 -3.20 11.92 10.68
C SER A 32 -3.27 11.01 11.90
N THR A 33 -2.36 11.16 12.86
CA THR A 33 -2.33 10.33 14.08
C THR A 33 -3.07 10.96 15.26
N GLY A 34 -3.49 12.22 15.16
CA GLY A 34 -4.10 12.98 16.25
C GLY A 34 -3.14 13.44 17.35
N ARG A 35 -1.83 13.16 17.23
CA ARG A 35 -0.84 13.47 18.27
C ARG A 35 -0.76 14.97 18.58
N THR A 36 -0.71 15.82 17.56
CA THR A 36 -0.61 17.28 17.72
C THR A 36 -1.83 17.88 18.42
N LEU A 37 -3.04 17.45 18.06
CA LEU A 37 -4.27 17.92 18.70
C LEU A 37 -4.29 17.59 20.19
N ARG A 38 -3.93 16.35 20.56
CA ARG A 38 -3.88 15.93 21.97
C ARG A 38 -2.89 16.76 22.78
N THR A 39 -1.74 17.13 22.21
CA THR A 39 -0.78 18.01 22.92
C THR A 39 -1.31 19.43 23.16
N GLN A 40 -2.33 19.86 22.42
CA GLN A 40 -3.00 21.14 22.61
C GLN A 40 -4.28 21.02 23.45
N GLY A 41 -4.57 19.84 24.00
CA GLY A 41 -5.81 19.57 24.76
C GLY A 41 -7.05 19.47 23.89
N LEU A 42 -6.89 19.20 22.60
CA LEU A 42 -7.98 19.07 21.63
C LEU A 42 -8.24 17.59 21.30
N GLU A 43 -9.50 17.27 21.02
CA GLU A 43 -9.95 15.94 20.63
C GLU A 43 -10.79 16.01 19.34
N PRO A 44 -10.53 15.15 18.33
CA PRO A 44 -11.39 15.03 17.16
C PRO A 44 -12.80 14.57 17.54
N PHE A 45 -13.82 15.15 16.92
CA PHE A 45 -15.21 14.74 17.14
C PHE A 45 -16.01 14.76 15.84
N GLY A 46 -17.09 13.96 15.84
CA GLY A 46 -17.96 13.80 14.68
C GLY A 46 -17.30 13.08 13.50
N GLU A 47 -18.09 12.90 12.43
CA GLU A 47 -17.58 12.28 11.21
C GLU A 47 -16.54 13.17 10.51
N PRO A 48 -15.51 12.59 9.88
CA PRO A 48 -14.54 13.33 9.07
C PRO A 48 -15.25 14.21 8.03
N LEU A 49 -14.72 15.41 7.82
CA LEU A 49 -15.20 16.31 6.76
C LEU A 49 -14.78 15.81 5.37
N CYS A 50 -13.57 15.26 5.28
CA CYS A 50 -12.97 14.70 4.09
C CYS A 50 -11.92 13.67 4.50
N VAL A 51 -11.83 12.56 3.77
CA VAL A 51 -10.69 11.64 3.84
C VAL A 51 -9.74 12.04 2.73
N SER A 52 -8.51 12.42 3.10
CA SER A 52 -7.53 12.95 2.16
C SER A 52 -6.44 11.93 1.87
N GLU A 53 -6.08 11.81 0.60
CA GLU A 53 -4.95 11.04 0.11
C GLU A 53 -4.29 11.78 -1.06
N ALA A 54 -3.07 11.37 -1.43
CA ALA A 54 -2.43 11.89 -2.62
C ALA A 54 -3.13 11.34 -3.87
N VAL A 55 -3.59 12.23 -4.75
CA VAL A 55 -4.32 11.87 -5.97
C VAL A 55 -3.67 12.49 -7.20
N MET A 56 -3.79 11.83 -8.36
CA MET A 56 -3.44 12.44 -9.63
C MET A 56 -4.64 13.21 -10.18
N ILE A 57 -4.44 14.49 -10.51
CA ILE A 57 -5.49 15.37 -11.05
C ILE A 57 -5.18 15.78 -12.49
N GLY A 58 -6.23 15.87 -13.30
CA GLY A 58 -6.18 16.38 -14.67
C GLY A 58 -7.09 17.59 -14.84
N ARG A 59 -6.78 18.46 -15.81
CA ARG A 59 -7.63 19.61 -16.14
C ARG A 59 -8.98 19.14 -16.68
N LYS A 60 -10.08 19.67 -16.12
CA LYS A 60 -11.44 19.38 -16.62
C LYS A 60 -11.57 19.75 -18.09
N GLY A 61 -12.10 18.83 -18.89
CA GLY A 61 -12.28 19.00 -20.34
C GLY A 61 -11.01 18.84 -21.18
N ALA A 62 -9.87 18.49 -20.58
CA ALA A 62 -8.68 18.14 -21.34
C ALA A 62 -8.77 16.69 -21.83
N GLU A 63 -8.38 16.48 -23.08
CA GLU A 63 -8.26 15.15 -23.69
C GLU A 63 -7.17 14.30 -23.01
N MET A 64 -7.43 13.00 -22.90
CA MET A 64 -6.50 12.00 -22.37
C MET A 64 -5.58 11.51 -23.48
N ASP A 65 -4.57 12.32 -23.81
CA ASP A 65 -3.57 11.97 -24.82
C ASP A 65 -2.65 10.81 -24.40
N GLU A 66 -1.90 10.30 -25.36
CA GLU A 66 -1.01 9.15 -25.17
C GLU A 66 0.03 9.39 -24.06
N ALA A 67 0.59 10.61 -23.98
CA ALA A 67 1.59 10.94 -22.96
C ALA A 67 1.00 10.89 -21.55
N LYS A 68 -0.22 11.40 -21.36
CA LYS A 68 -0.96 11.31 -20.08
C LYS A 68 -1.27 9.86 -19.73
N GLN A 69 -1.69 9.05 -20.69
CA GLN A 69 -1.95 7.62 -20.46
C GLN A 69 -0.68 6.86 -20.05
N VAL A 70 0.46 7.15 -20.70
CA VAL A 70 1.75 6.57 -20.33
C VAL A 70 2.16 6.95 -18.91
N LEU A 71 1.94 8.20 -18.50
CA LEU A 71 2.20 8.64 -17.13
C LEU A 71 1.33 7.89 -16.11
N LEU A 72 0.02 7.77 -16.37
CA LEU A 72 -0.91 7.05 -15.51
C LEU A 72 -0.48 5.59 -15.35
N LYS A 73 -0.19 4.89 -16.45
CA LYS A 73 0.28 3.49 -16.42
C LYS A 73 1.60 3.31 -15.64
N ARG A 74 2.48 4.32 -15.63
CA ARG A 74 3.71 4.29 -14.82
C ARG A 74 3.39 4.39 -13.32
N MET A 75 2.47 5.28 -12.94
CA MET A 75 2.04 5.42 -11.54
C MET A 75 1.28 4.18 -11.06
N GLU A 76 0.35 3.68 -11.88
CA GLU A 76 -0.37 2.44 -11.60
C GLU A 76 0.61 1.30 -11.34
N GLY A 77 1.63 1.12 -12.18
CA GLY A 77 2.60 0.05 -12.00
C GLY A 77 3.43 0.16 -10.72
N ILE A 78 3.70 1.38 -10.23
CA ILE A 78 4.34 1.61 -8.92
C ILE A 78 3.37 1.22 -7.78
N LEU A 79 2.12 1.65 -7.86
CA LEU A 79 1.10 1.34 -6.84
C LEU A 79 0.78 -0.16 -6.79
N HIS A 80 0.79 -0.84 -7.93
CA HIS A 80 0.62 -2.29 -7.99
C HIS A 80 1.78 -2.97 -7.28
N ALA A 81 3.03 -2.63 -7.61
CA ALA A 81 4.22 -3.23 -7.00
C ALA A 81 4.27 -3.11 -5.47
N GLN A 82 3.78 -2.00 -4.91
CA GLN A 82 3.74 -1.80 -3.45
C GLN A 82 2.93 -2.88 -2.71
N ASN A 83 1.93 -3.47 -3.36
CA ASN A 83 1.07 -4.49 -2.78
C ASN A 83 1.64 -5.91 -2.83
N TYR A 84 2.79 -6.11 -3.47
CA TYR A 84 3.39 -7.42 -3.67
C TYR A 84 4.85 -7.46 -3.19
N VAL A 85 5.35 -8.67 -3.02
CA VAL A 85 6.78 -9.00 -2.91
C VAL A 85 7.10 -10.15 -3.87
N MET A 86 8.34 -10.24 -4.30
CA MET A 86 8.83 -11.43 -4.99
C MET A 86 9.33 -12.42 -3.95
N LEU A 87 8.75 -13.63 -3.93
CA LEU A 87 9.32 -14.75 -3.18
C LEU A 87 10.24 -15.57 -4.10
N ASP A 88 11.41 -15.91 -3.58
CA ASP A 88 12.36 -16.84 -4.16
C ASP A 88 12.67 -17.90 -3.10
N TYR A 89 12.61 -19.18 -3.46
CA TYR A 89 12.92 -20.27 -2.54
C TYR A 89 13.41 -21.52 -3.28
N ASN A 90 14.15 -22.38 -2.58
CA ASN A 90 14.60 -23.66 -3.08
C ASN A 90 13.73 -24.77 -2.52
N VAL A 91 13.46 -25.81 -3.31
CA VAL A 91 12.64 -26.94 -2.87
C VAL A 91 13.00 -28.22 -3.63
N SER A 92 12.77 -29.38 -3.01
CA SER A 92 12.81 -30.66 -3.73
C SER A 92 11.76 -30.67 -4.85
N ARG A 93 12.12 -31.25 -6.00
CA ARG A 93 11.22 -31.46 -7.14
C ARG A 93 10.03 -32.34 -6.77
N ASP A 94 10.16 -33.19 -5.76
CA ASP A 94 9.09 -34.12 -5.34
C ASP A 94 7.86 -33.41 -4.79
N VAL A 95 8.03 -32.23 -4.20
CA VAL A 95 6.94 -31.44 -3.60
C VAL A 95 6.63 -30.18 -4.42
N LEU A 96 7.17 -30.08 -5.64
CA LEU A 96 7.04 -28.90 -6.50
C LEU A 96 5.57 -28.54 -6.77
N ASP A 97 4.73 -29.54 -7.03
CA ASP A 97 3.31 -29.32 -7.35
C ASP A 97 2.54 -28.73 -6.14
N GLU A 98 2.87 -29.19 -4.93
CA GLU A 98 2.27 -28.69 -3.69
C GLU A 98 2.66 -27.24 -3.42
N VAL A 99 3.95 -26.90 -3.54
CA VAL A 99 4.42 -25.52 -3.31
C VAL A 99 4.00 -24.57 -4.44
N ALA A 100 3.89 -25.05 -5.68
CA ALA A 100 3.37 -24.25 -6.80
C ALA A 100 1.90 -23.87 -6.60
N ALA A 101 1.11 -24.70 -5.91
CA ALA A 101 -0.25 -24.36 -5.52
C ALA A 101 -0.32 -23.29 -4.42
N ILE A 102 0.67 -23.23 -3.53
CA ILE A 102 0.78 -22.21 -2.47
C ILE A 102 1.19 -20.86 -3.05
N THR A 103 2.16 -20.85 -3.97
CA THR A 103 2.61 -19.63 -4.65
C THR A 103 2.37 -19.71 -6.17
N PRO A 104 1.12 -19.60 -6.63
CA PRO A 104 0.79 -19.72 -8.06
C PRO A 104 1.33 -18.55 -8.90
N GLY A 105 1.75 -17.46 -8.26
CA GLY A 105 2.14 -16.23 -8.95
C GLY A 105 0.95 -15.55 -9.63
N LEU A 106 1.22 -14.59 -10.52
CA LEU A 106 0.18 -13.95 -11.33
C LEU A 106 -0.23 -14.75 -12.56
N SER A 107 0.67 -15.56 -13.10
CA SER A 107 0.43 -16.37 -14.31
C SER A 107 0.84 -17.81 -14.05
N ALA A 108 2.08 -18.01 -13.61
CA ALA A 108 2.61 -19.25 -13.08
C ALA A 108 3.89 -18.93 -12.27
N PRO A 109 4.30 -19.77 -11.31
CA PRO A 109 5.61 -19.64 -10.71
C PRO A 109 6.70 -19.93 -11.75
N THR A 110 7.82 -19.20 -11.67
CA THR A 110 9.03 -19.54 -12.43
C THR A 110 9.75 -20.66 -11.71
N VAL A 111 10.15 -21.70 -12.44
CA VAL A 111 10.86 -22.86 -11.88
C VAL A 111 12.18 -23.06 -12.63
N SER A 112 13.30 -23.05 -11.91
CA SER A 112 14.64 -23.21 -12.46
C SER A 112 15.36 -24.37 -11.78
N PRO A 113 15.97 -25.31 -12.51
CA PRO A 113 16.76 -26.39 -11.90
C PRO A 113 17.99 -25.82 -11.17
N LEU A 114 18.34 -26.42 -10.04
CA LEU A 114 19.57 -26.13 -9.32
C LEU A 114 20.70 -27.09 -9.71
N ALA A 115 21.93 -26.74 -9.34
CA ALA A 115 23.08 -27.63 -9.50
C ALA A 115 22.97 -28.87 -8.60
N ASN A 116 22.27 -28.76 -7.47
CA ASN A 116 21.93 -29.91 -6.63
C ASN A 116 20.82 -30.72 -7.33
N GLU A 117 21.13 -31.96 -7.69
CA GLU A 117 20.17 -32.83 -8.37
C GLU A 117 18.91 -33.04 -7.52
N GLY A 118 17.75 -33.07 -8.19
CA GLY A 118 16.46 -33.20 -7.51
C GLY A 118 15.91 -31.90 -6.92
N TRP A 119 16.64 -30.76 -6.98
CA TRP A 119 16.17 -29.49 -6.44
C TRP A 119 15.89 -28.44 -7.53
N VAL A 120 14.95 -27.54 -7.22
CA VAL A 120 14.58 -26.40 -8.05
C VAL A 120 14.49 -25.13 -7.22
N ALA A 121 14.81 -23.99 -7.84
CA ALA A 121 14.46 -22.67 -7.35
C ALA A 121 13.11 -22.27 -7.94
N VAL A 122 12.22 -21.79 -7.09
CA VAL A 122 10.90 -21.29 -7.46
C VAL A 122 10.85 -19.79 -7.16
N ARG A 123 10.33 -19.02 -8.12
CA ARG A 123 10.11 -17.58 -7.98
C ARG A 123 8.65 -17.25 -8.29
N ALA A 124 7.99 -16.56 -7.37
CA ALA A 124 6.59 -16.16 -7.52
C ALA A 124 6.31 -14.80 -6.84
N MET A 125 5.57 -13.94 -7.53
CA MET A 125 5.07 -12.71 -6.93
C MET A 125 3.83 -13.01 -6.09
N VAL A 126 3.82 -12.57 -4.82
CA VAL A 126 2.74 -12.84 -3.87
C VAL A 126 2.26 -11.57 -3.17
N PRO A 127 1.00 -11.51 -2.71
CA PRO A 127 0.50 -10.38 -1.95
C PRO A 127 1.33 -10.15 -0.68
N ARG A 128 1.81 -8.91 -0.48
CA ARG A 128 2.69 -8.55 0.65
C ARG A 128 2.10 -8.92 2.01
N LYS A 129 0.79 -8.74 2.18
CA LYS A 129 0.07 -9.05 3.43
C LYS A 129 0.07 -10.54 3.77
N GLN A 130 0.24 -11.42 2.79
CA GLN A 130 0.23 -12.87 2.96
C GLN A 130 1.63 -13.48 2.99
N ALA A 131 2.67 -12.69 2.65
CA ALA A 131 4.04 -13.18 2.46
C ALA A 131 4.54 -14.04 3.63
N ASN A 132 4.45 -13.54 4.87
CA ASN A 132 4.93 -14.30 6.03
C ASN A 132 4.21 -15.65 6.21
N ALA A 133 2.88 -15.69 6.08
CA ALA A 133 2.12 -16.92 6.22
C ALA A 133 2.43 -17.93 5.09
N LEU A 134 2.68 -17.43 3.88
CA LEU A 134 3.13 -18.26 2.77
C LEU A 134 4.54 -18.79 3.01
N MET A 135 5.47 -17.98 3.53
CA MET A 135 6.81 -18.42 3.90
C MET A 135 6.78 -19.54 4.95
N ASP A 136 5.91 -19.44 5.96
CA ASP A 136 5.71 -20.49 6.97
C ASP A 136 5.19 -21.79 6.31
N SER A 137 4.22 -21.67 5.40
CA SER A 137 3.65 -22.82 4.69
C SER A 137 4.67 -23.52 3.77
N LEU A 138 5.48 -22.72 3.07
CA LEU A 138 6.57 -23.23 2.24
C LEU A 138 7.64 -23.93 3.10
N SER A 139 8.01 -23.35 4.23
CA SER A 139 8.99 -23.96 5.15
C SER A 139 8.49 -25.30 5.72
N ALA A 140 7.19 -25.40 6.04
CA ALA A 140 6.59 -26.65 6.52
C ALA A 140 6.64 -27.79 5.48
N LEU A 141 6.72 -27.46 4.19
CA LEU A 141 6.90 -28.41 3.08
C LEU A 141 8.37 -28.64 2.71
N GLY A 142 9.31 -28.12 3.50
CA GLY A 142 10.75 -28.32 3.28
C GLY A 142 11.37 -27.36 2.28
N ALA A 143 10.71 -26.23 1.97
CA ALA A 143 11.39 -25.18 1.21
C ALA A 143 12.51 -24.54 2.05
N GLU A 144 13.63 -24.27 1.39
CA GLU A 144 14.84 -23.70 1.97
C GLU A 144 15.19 -22.36 1.31
N ALA A 145 16.00 -21.55 2.00
CA ALA A 145 16.46 -20.26 1.52
C ALA A 145 15.31 -19.38 0.97
N ILE A 146 14.22 -19.29 1.73
CA ILE A 146 13.03 -18.52 1.37
C ILE A 146 13.33 -17.03 1.57
N LEU A 147 13.35 -16.27 0.48
CA LEU A 147 13.70 -14.86 0.44
C LEU A 147 12.51 -14.06 -0.09
N ALA A 148 12.32 -12.86 0.45
CA ALA A 148 11.36 -11.89 -0.05
C ALA A 148 12.11 -10.63 -0.53
N THR A 149 11.85 -10.21 -1.76
CA THR A 149 12.43 -9.00 -2.34
C THR A 149 11.35 -7.98 -2.71
N ASP A 150 11.58 -6.72 -2.37
CA ASP A 150 10.71 -5.62 -2.76
C ASP A 150 10.75 -5.38 -4.27
N ILE A 151 9.57 -5.17 -4.86
CA ILE A 151 9.40 -4.83 -6.27
C ILE A 151 9.08 -3.34 -6.35
N ARG A 152 9.76 -2.62 -7.26
CA ARG A 152 9.54 -1.17 -7.42
C ARG A 152 8.41 -0.84 -8.40
N ILE A 153 8.27 -1.62 -9.46
CA ILE A 153 7.32 -1.40 -10.55
C ILE A 153 6.87 -2.75 -11.09
N ALA A 154 5.56 -2.94 -11.27
CA ALA A 154 4.95 -4.11 -11.87
C ALA A 154 3.79 -3.68 -12.77
N ARG A 155 3.81 -4.05 -14.05
CA ARG A 155 2.67 -3.89 -14.95
C ARG A 155 1.91 -5.21 -14.99
N ILE A 156 0.63 -5.16 -14.62
CA ILE A 156 -0.25 -6.31 -14.48
C ILE A 156 -1.45 -6.08 -15.39
#